data_AF-W6W284-F1
#
_entry.id   AF-W6W284-F1
#
_cell.length_a   1.000
_cell.length_b   1.000
_cell.length_c   1.000
_cell.angle_alpha   90.00
_cell.angle_beta   90.00
_cell.angle_gamma   90.00
#
_symmetry.space_group_name_H-M   'P 1'
#
loop_
_entity.id
_entity.type
_entity.pdbx_description
1 polymer ?
#
loop_
_entity_poly.entity_id
_entity_poly.type
_entity_poly.pdbx_seq_one_letter_code
_entity_poly.pdbx_strand_id
1 'polypeptide(L)' 'MPIAINITFRNDNQNTILNRLSARLGREPTNAEVKEEICRILREARKETRYA' A
#
# COMPACT_ATOMS: atom_id res chain seq x y z
N MET A 1 6.73 -9.84 -37.37
CA MET A 1 5.90 -8.89 -36.59
C MET A 1 6.11 -9.21 -35.11
N PRO A 2 6.58 -8.27 -34.27
CA PRO A 2 6.66 -8.52 -32.83
C PRO A 2 5.24 -8.60 -32.24
N ILE A 3 5.00 -9.60 -31.40
CA ILE A 3 3.73 -9.76 -30.67
C ILE A 3 3.88 -9.01 -29.35
N ALA A 4 3.01 -8.03 -29.09
CA ALA A 4 2.92 -7.38 -27.79
C ALA A 4 2.06 -8.23 -26.85
N ILE A 5 2.63 -8.68 -25.74
CA ILE A 5 1.90 -9.41 -24.69
C ILE A 5 1.72 -8.46 -23.51
N ASN A 6 0.48 -8.06 -23.22
CA ASN A 6 0.14 -7.27 -22.03
C ASN A 6 -0.31 -8.21 -20.92
N ILE A 7 0.38 -8.18 -19.77
CA ILE A 7 0.05 -8.98 -18.58
C ILE A 7 -0.37 -8.01 -17.48
N THR A 8 -1.58 -8.21 -16.93
CA THR A 8 -2.08 -7.46 -15.79
C THR A 8 -1.99 -8.32 -14.53
N PHE A 9 -1.30 -7.82 -13.50
CA PHE A 9 -1.26 -8.46 -12.19
C PHE A 9 -2.32 -7.82 -11.30
N ARG A 10 -3.25 -8.64 -10.79
CA ARG A 10 -4.34 -8.20 -9.91
C ARG A 10 -4.10 -8.73 -8.50
N ASN A 11 -4.23 -7.86 -7.50
CA ASN A 11 -4.15 -8.21 -6.09
C ASN A 11 -5.42 -7.76 -5.36
N ASP A 12 -6.36 -8.69 -5.15
CA ASP A 12 -7.64 -8.43 -4.49
C ASP A 12 -7.57 -8.49 -2.95
N ASN A 13 -6.38 -8.65 -2.37
CA ASN A 13 -6.23 -8.67 -0.93
C ASN A 13 -6.45 -7.26 -0.34
N GLN A 14 -7.62 -7.05 0.27
CA GLN A 14 -8.01 -5.78 0.89
C GLN A 14 -7.12 -5.37 2.07
N ASN A 15 -6.29 -6.28 2.60
CA ASN A 15 -5.42 -6.00 3.75
C ASN A 15 -4.03 -5.51 3.37
N THR A 16 -3.74 -5.32 2.08
CA THR A 16 -2.50 -4.64 1.70
C THR A 16 -2.57 -3.16 2.04
N ILE A 17 -1.43 -2.58 2.41
CA ILE A 17 -1.30 -1.15 2.68
C ILE A 17 -1.81 -0.33 1.48
N LEU A 18 -1.48 -0.77 0.25
CA LEU A 18 -1.91 -0.12 -0.99
C LEU A 18 -3.43 -0.11 -1.15
N ASN A 19 -4.10 -1.26 -1.00
CA ASN A 19 -5.54 -1.36 -1.18
C ASN A 19 -6.31 -0.60 -0.08
N ARG A 20 -5.80 -0.59 1.15
CA ARG A 20 -6.37 0.23 2.24
C ARG A 20 -6.22 1.72 1.97
N LEU A 21 -5.06 2.16 1.49
CA LEU A 21 -4.84 3.56 1.09
C LEU A 21 -5.73 3.96 -0.08
N SER A 22 -5.80 3.10 -1.12
CA SER A 22 -6.62 3.34 -2.30
C SER A 22 -8.10 3.48 -1.94
N ALA A 23 -8.62 2.59 -1.07
CA ALA A 23 -9.99 2.67 -0.56
C ALA A 23 -10.26 3.96 0.24
N ARG A 24 -9.26 4.45 1.00
CA ARG A 24 -9.39 5.70 1.78
C ARG A 24 -9.33 6.95 0.90
N LEU A 25 -8.52 6.94 -0.15
CA LEU A 25 -8.31 8.09 -1.03
C LEU A 25 -9.30 8.15 -2.21
N GLY A 26 -9.94 7.03 -2.55
CA GLY A 26 -10.80 6.93 -3.74
C GLY A 26 -10.03 6.97 -5.06
N ARG A 27 -8.70 6.84 -5.02
CA ARG A 27 -7.79 6.81 -6.17
C ARG A 27 -6.54 6.00 -5.84
N GLU A 28 -5.77 5.68 -6.88
CA GLU A 28 -4.47 5.05 -6.69
C GLU A 28 -3.53 5.98 -5.89
N PRO A 29 -2.92 5.49 -4.80
CA PRO A 29 -1.98 6.26 -4.01
C PRO A 29 -0.65 6.41 -4.76
N THR A 30 0.02 7.54 -4.54
CA THR A 30 1.38 7.77 -5.03
C THR A 30 2.39 7.01 -4.16
N ASN A 31 3.59 6.77 -4.71
CA ASN A 31 4.68 6.14 -3.94
C ASN A 31 5.05 6.94 -2.67
N ALA A 32 4.91 8.26 -2.70
CA ALA A 32 5.15 9.12 -1.54
C ALA A 32 4.12 8.86 -0.44
N GLU A 33 2.83 8.80 -0.78
CA GLU A 33 1.74 8.52 0.16
C GLU A 33 1.87 7.11 0.78
N VAL A 34 2.25 6.12 -0.04
CA VAL A 34 2.50 4.75 0.45
C VAL A 34 3.67 4.75 1.45
N LYS A 35 4.76 5.45 1.15
CA LYS A 35 5.92 5.55 2.05
C LYS A 35 5.56 6.22 3.37
N GLU A 36 4.80 7.31 3.32
CA GLU A 36 4.34 8.01 4.52
C GLU A 36 3.48 7.12 5.41
N GLU A 37 2.57 6.35 4.83
CA GLU A 37 1.73 5.40 5.55
C GLU A 37 2.54 4.27 6.20
N ILE A 38 3.53 3.73 5.48
CA ILE A 38 4.46 2.73 6.05
C ILE A 38 5.21 3.33 7.24
N CYS A 39 5.73 4.55 7.12
CA CYS A 39 6.41 5.24 8.22
C CYS A 39 5.47 5.48 9.41
N ARG A 40 4.19 5.81 9.17
CA ARG A 40 3.16 5.97 10.22
C ARG A 40 2.97 4.66 10.98
N ILE A 41 2.72 3.55 10.28
CA ILE A 41 2.51 2.22 10.87
C ILE A 41 3.72 1.79 11.71
N LEU A 42 4.94 1.95 11.19
CA LEU A 42 6.16 1.60 11.93
C LEU A 42 6.34 2.44 13.20
N ARG A 43 5.98 3.73 13.16
CA ARG A 43 6.04 4.61 14.34
C ARG A 43 5.01 4.21 15.39
N GLU A 44 3.80 3.84 14.98
CA GLU A 44 2.73 3.36 15.88
C GLU A 44 3.12 2.03 16.52
N ALA A 45 3.55 1.05 15.73
CA ALA A 45 4.00 -0.25 16.23
C ALA A 45 5.16 -0.10 17.23
N ARG A 46 6.12 0.78 16.96
CA ARG A 46 7.23 1.07 17.88
C ARG A 46 6.76 1.68 19.20
N LYS A 47 5.71 2.52 19.20
CA LYS A 47 5.15 3.07 20.44
C LYS A 47 4.48 1.96 21.24
N GLU A 48 3.66 1.13 20.61
CA GLU A 48 2.97 0.02 21.29
C GLU A 48 3.95 -0.93 21.98
N THR A 49 5.08 -1.28 21.35
CA THR A 49 6.10 -2.13 21.98
C THR A 49 6.77 -1.50 23.20
N ARG A 50 6.75 -0.16 23.35
CA ARG A 50 7.36 0.52 24.51
C ARG A 50 6.44 0.57 25.73
N TYR A 51 5.14 0.31 25.55
CA TYR A 51 4.12 0.31 26.60
C TYR A 51 3.55 -1.08 26.89
N ALA A 52 4.08 -2.12 26.22
CA ALA A 52 3.80 -3.54 26.48
C ALA A 52 4.95 -4.16 27.30
#